data_AF-N9RK73-F1
#
_entry.id   AF-N9RK73-F1
#
_cell.length_a   1.000
_cell.length_b   1.000
_cell.length_c   1.000
_cell.angle_alpha   90.00
_cell.angle_beta   90.00
_cell.angle_gamma   90.00
#
_symmetry.space_group_name_H-M   'P 1'
#
loop_
_entity.id
_entity.type
_entity.pdbx_description
1 polymer ?
#
loop_
_entity_poly.entity_id
_entity_poly.type
_entity_poly.pdbx_seq_one_letter_code
_entity_poly.pdbx_strand_id
1 'polypeptide(L)'
;MAGAADPDFGENPPSVLFMLGYPNSDETEYTSVAYYYNKMTDYQSKYHRVGIYINQNTKQVGFIVNGVDQGYQGTLPAPLKNIGFDIRSWVGSDKDGVFSDKLAGLEFTSELITDRNALQFSYPQGTTDICGNVI
;
A
#
# COMPACT_ATOMS: atom_id res chain seq x y z
N MET A 1 22.79 -0.97 -14.91
CA MET A 1 23.36 0.27 -14.34
C MET A 1 22.89 0.36 -12.91
N ALA A 2 23.79 0.17 -11.93
CA ALA A 2 23.44 0.32 -10.53
C ALA A 2 23.32 1.83 -10.23
N GLY A 3 22.19 2.27 -9.68
CA GLY A 3 21.99 3.66 -9.30
C GLY A 3 23.03 4.07 -8.27
N ALA A 4 23.68 5.21 -8.47
CA ALA A 4 24.59 5.79 -7.50
C ALA A 4 23.85 6.06 -6.20
N ALA A 5 24.44 5.67 -5.07
CA ALA A 5 23.91 5.99 -3.76
C ALA A 5 23.87 7.52 -3.58
N ASP A 6 22.71 8.03 -3.18
CA ASP A 6 22.48 9.43 -2.87
C ASP A 6 23.33 9.83 -1.64
N PRO A 7 24.33 10.71 -1.79
CA PRO A 7 25.27 11.04 -0.71
C PRO A 7 24.64 11.93 0.37
N ASP A 8 23.51 12.59 0.10
CA ASP A 8 22.86 13.51 1.03
C ASP A 8 21.75 12.78 1.82
N PHE A 9 22.19 11.98 2.79
CA PHE A 9 21.31 11.31 3.74
C PHE A 9 20.45 12.33 4.49
N GLY A 10 19.12 12.21 4.39
CA GLY A 10 18.15 13.06 5.08
C GLY A 10 17.33 14.01 4.20
N GLU A 11 17.53 14.01 2.87
CA GLU A 11 16.66 14.69 1.89
C GLU A 11 15.56 13.81 1.31
N ASN A 12 15.73 12.48 1.33
CA ASN A 12 14.69 11.58 0.82
C ASN A 12 13.52 11.55 1.82
N PRO A 13 12.33 12.04 1.44
CA PRO A 13 11.16 12.04 2.31
C PRO A 13 10.78 10.60 2.65
N PRO A 14 10.05 10.38 3.77
CA PRO A 14 9.40 9.11 3.99
C PRO A 14 8.57 8.73 2.75
N SER A 15 8.48 7.44 2.48
CA SER A 15 7.69 6.92 1.36
C SER A 15 6.71 5.88 1.86
N VAL A 16 5.61 5.75 1.14
CA VAL A 16 4.62 4.71 1.38
C VAL A 16 4.60 3.80 0.17
N LEU A 17 4.67 2.50 0.43
CA LEU A 17 4.56 1.44 -0.56
C LEU A 17 3.40 0.53 -0.16
N PHE A 18 2.39 0.45 -1.03
CA PHE A 18 1.40 -0.62 -0.99
C PHE A 18 1.64 -1.56 -2.16
N MET A 19 1.53 -2.85 -1.90
CA MET A 19 1.74 -3.88 -2.91
C MET A 19 0.66 -4.94 -2.76
N LEU A 20 -0.01 -5.26 -3.85
CA LEU A 20 -0.77 -6.49 -3.97
C LEU A 20 0.08 -7.49 -4.76
N GLY A 21 0.46 -8.57 -4.09
CA GLY A 21 1.19 -9.68 -4.70
C GLY A 21 0.44 -11.00 -4.55
N TYR A 22 0.81 -11.97 -5.37
CA TYR A 22 0.40 -13.36 -5.23
C TYR A 22 1.64 -14.27 -5.22
N PRO A 23 1.64 -15.35 -4.44
CA PRO A 23 2.74 -16.30 -4.47
C PRO A 23 2.75 -17.06 -5.80
N ASN A 24 3.95 -17.34 -6.32
CA ASN A 24 4.11 -18.30 -7.39
C ASN A 24 3.64 -19.69 -6.93
N SER A 25 3.41 -20.60 -7.87
CA SER A 25 2.85 -21.94 -7.58
C SER A 25 3.69 -22.78 -6.61
N ASP A 26 4.97 -22.45 -6.48
CA ASP A 26 5.95 -23.07 -5.59
C ASP A 26 6.13 -22.31 -4.26
N GLU A 27 5.39 -21.23 -4.05
CA GLU A 27 5.39 -20.37 -2.84
C GLU A 27 6.75 -19.72 -2.51
N THR A 28 7.74 -19.82 -3.40
CA THR A 28 9.11 -19.33 -3.14
C THR A 28 9.26 -17.83 -3.37
N GLU A 29 8.43 -17.26 -4.25
CA GLU A 29 8.48 -15.86 -4.65
C GLU A 29 7.08 -15.27 -4.79
N TYR A 30 6.97 -13.97 -4.54
CA TYR A 30 5.75 -13.21 -4.79
C TYR A 30 5.88 -12.40 -6.07
N THR A 31 4.87 -12.50 -6.93
CA THR A 31 4.72 -11.61 -8.09
C THR A 31 3.76 -10.47 -7.73
N SER A 32 4.20 -9.23 -7.92
CA SER A 32 3.39 -8.02 -7.68
C SER A 32 2.53 -7.69 -8.90
N VAL A 33 1.21 -7.60 -8.72
CA VAL A 33 0.28 -7.25 -9.81
C VAL A 33 -0.11 -5.79 -9.83
N ALA A 34 -0.08 -5.15 -8.66
CA ALA A 34 -0.39 -3.74 -8.49
C ALA A 34 0.44 -3.21 -7.33
N TYR A 35 1.00 -2.03 -7.49
CA TYR A 35 1.67 -1.34 -6.40
C TYR A 35 1.41 0.15 -6.49
N TYR A 36 1.36 0.79 -5.33
CA TYR A 36 1.33 2.23 -5.20
C TYR A 36 2.57 2.64 -4.43
N TYR A 37 3.39 3.49 -5.04
CA TYR A 37 4.55 4.09 -4.41
C TYR A 37 4.42 5.60 -4.44
N ASN A 38 4.60 6.24 -3.30
CA ASN A 38 4.61 7.68 -3.22
C ASN A 38 5.66 8.19 -2.22
N LYS A 39 6.43 9.18 -2.67
CA LYS A 39 7.28 9.99 -1.82
C LYS A 39 6.40 11.03 -1.13
N MET A 40 6.45 11.09 0.19
CA MET A 40 5.63 12.01 0.99
C MET A 40 6.25 13.43 1.03
N THR A 41 6.64 13.99 -0.13
CA THR A 41 7.29 15.31 -0.24
C THR A 41 6.35 16.47 0.11
N ASP A 42 5.08 16.37 -0.24
CA ASP A 42 4.16 17.52 -0.30
C ASP A 42 2.89 17.37 0.56
N TYR A 43 2.79 16.30 1.35
CA TYR A 43 1.60 16.03 2.14
C TYR A 43 1.61 16.82 3.46
N GLN A 44 0.77 17.85 3.54
CA GLN A 44 0.47 18.55 4.81
C GLN A 44 -0.38 17.71 5.78
N SER A 45 -1.05 16.67 5.28
CA SER A 45 -1.80 15.70 6.09
C SER A 45 -0.85 14.74 6.78
N LYS A 46 -1.03 14.55 8.10
CA LYS A 46 -0.32 13.54 8.89
C LYS A 46 -0.69 12.08 8.55
N TYR A 47 -1.74 11.88 7.74
CA TYR A 47 -2.24 10.55 7.39
C TYR A 47 -2.23 10.36 5.88
N HIS A 48 -1.73 9.19 5.46
CA HIS A 48 -1.84 8.67 4.11
C HIS A 48 -2.79 7.49 4.13
N ARG A 49 -3.81 7.50 3.26
CA ARG A 49 -4.85 6.47 3.24
C ARG A 49 -4.99 5.89 1.85
N VAL A 50 -5.00 4.57 1.78
CA VAL A 50 -5.20 3.83 0.54
C VAL A 50 -6.36 2.86 0.71
N GLY A 51 -7.37 3.01 -0.14
CA GLY A 51 -8.43 2.05 -0.34
C GLY A 51 -8.04 1.11 -1.47
N ILE A 52 -8.30 -0.17 -1.30
CA ILE A 52 -8.05 -1.19 -2.33
C ILE A 52 -9.38 -1.82 -2.66
N TYR A 53 -9.67 -1.97 -3.95
CA TYR A 53 -10.85 -2.69 -4.43
C TYR A 53 -10.46 -3.65 -5.55
N ILE A 54 -11.14 -4.79 -5.58
CA ILE A 54 -10.83 -5.89 -6.49
C ILE A 54 -12.11 -6.31 -7.20
N ASN A 55 -12.12 -6.19 -8.53
CA ASN A 55 -13.18 -6.74 -9.34
C ASN A 55 -12.88 -8.22 -9.61
N GLN A 56 -13.54 -9.13 -8.90
CA GLN A 56 -13.31 -10.58 -9.03
C GLN A 56 -13.67 -11.12 -10.43
N ASN A 57 -14.58 -10.47 -11.17
CA ASN A 57 -15.00 -10.90 -12.51
C ASN A 57 -13.93 -10.56 -13.56
N THR A 58 -13.49 -9.29 -13.57
CA THR A 58 -12.46 -8.84 -14.52
C THR A 58 -11.05 -9.17 -14.03
N LYS A 59 -10.90 -9.52 -12.75
CA LYS A 59 -9.64 -9.76 -12.02
C LYS A 59 -8.80 -8.50 -11.85
N GLN A 60 -9.40 -7.32 -11.98
CA GLN A 60 -8.68 -6.06 -11.90
C GLN A 60 -8.62 -5.54 -10.46
N VAL A 61 -7.50 -4.91 -10.13
CA VAL A 61 -7.20 -4.33 -8.82
C VAL A 61 -7.11 -2.83 -8.99
N GLY A 62 -7.86 -2.07 -8.20
CA GLY A 62 -7.83 -0.62 -8.21
C GLY A 62 -7.53 -0.02 -6.84
N PHE A 63 -7.08 1.22 -6.87
CA PHE A 63 -6.68 1.96 -5.67
C PHE A 63 -7.43 3.28 -5.57
N ILE A 64 -7.77 3.67 -4.34
CA ILE A 64 -8.25 5.00 -3.99
C ILE A 64 -7.22 5.60 -3.05
N VAL A 65 -6.59 6.70 -3.46
CA VAL A 65 -5.51 7.32 -2.69
C VAL A 65 -6.01 8.66 -2.17
N ASN A 66 -6.06 8.78 -0.84
CA ASN A 66 -6.55 9.99 -0.16
C ASN A 66 -7.90 10.50 -0.71
N GLY A 67 -8.81 9.57 -1.03
CA GLY A 67 -10.14 9.84 -1.57
C GLY A 67 -10.23 10.01 -3.08
N VAL A 68 -9.10 10.01 -3.81
CA VAL A 68 -9.08 10.09 -5.27
C VAL A 68 -8.94 8.68 -5.86
N ASP A 69 -9.96 8.24 -6.58
CA ASP A 69 -9.93 6.99 -7.33
C ASP A 69 -8.87 7.04 -8.45
N GLN A 70 -7.91 6.13 -8.40
CA GLN A 70 -6.83 6.00 -9.38
C GLN A 70 -7.21 5.02 -10.50
N GLY A 71 -8.37 4.38 -10.42
CA GLY A 71 -8.78 3.32 -11.33
C GLY A 71 -7.99 2.02 -11.11
N TYR A 72 -8.12 1.11 -12.09
CA TYR A 72 -7.43 -0.18 -12.05
C TYR A 72 -5.94 -0.05 -12.38
N GLN A 73 -5.10 -0.56 -11.48
CA GLN A 73 -3.64 -0.50 -11.51
C GLN A 73 -2.98 -1.84 -11.84
N GLY A 74 -3.75 -2.93 -11.83
CA GLY A 74 -3.22 -4.28 -12.03
C GLY A 74 -4.29 -5.31 -12.34
N THR A 75 -3.84 -6.50 -12.73
CA THR A 75 -4.71 -7.65 -13.03
C THR A 75 -4.17 -8.91 -12.38
N LEU A 76 -5.03 -9.60 -11.64
CA LEU A 76 -4.75 -10.89 -11.02
C LEU A 76 -4.81 -12.02 -12.06
N PRO A 77 -3.98 -13.06 -11.92
CA PRO A 77 -4.01 -14.21 -12.83
C PRO A 77 -5.29 -15.04 -12.71
N ALA A 78 -5.96 -14.99 -11.55
CA ALA A 78 -7.21 -15.69 -11.26
C ALA A 78 -8.04 -14.93 -10.21
N PRO A 79 -9.34 -15.20 -10.07
CA PRO A 79 -10.14 -14.71 -8.94
C PRO A 79 -9.54 -15.16 -7.61
N LEU A 80 -9.61 -14.31 -6.59
CA LEU A 80 -9.08 -14.63 -5.26
C LEU A 80 -9.97 -15.64 -4.56
N LYS A 81 -9.34 -16.63 -3.92
CA LYS A 81 -9.99 -17.54 -2.98
C LYS A 81 -9.77 -17.12 -1.52
N ASN A 82 -8.56 -16.65 -1.24
CA ASN A 82 -8.13 -16.18 0.08
C ASN A 82 -7.34 -14.89 -0.11
N ILE A 83 -7.34 -14.04 0.92
CA ILE A 83 -6.50 -12.84 0.98
C ILE A 83 -5.87 -12.77 2.38
N GLY A 84 -4.58 -12.46 2.41
CA GLY A 84 -3.82 -12.18 3.62
C GLY A 84 -3.32 -10.75 3.61
N PHE A 85 -3.11 -10.18 4.78
CA PHE A 85 -2.60 -8.82 4.95
C PHE A 85 -1.32 -8.87 5.77
N ASP A 86 -0.31 -8.14 5.30
CA ASP A 86 0.93 -7.91 6.02
C ASP A 86 1.19 -6.41 6.03
N ILE A 87 1.20 -5.82 7.23
CA ILE A 87 1.36 -4.38 7.43
C ILE A 87 2.62 -4.20 8.23
N ARG A 88 3.61 -3.59 7.58
CA ARG A 88 4.91 -3.34 8.18
C ARG A 88 5.21 -1.85 8.15
N SER A 89 5.56 -1.32 9.31
CA SER A 89 6.26 -0.04 9.41
C SER A 89 7.73 -0.35 9.70
N TRP A 90 8.61 0.23 8.92
CA TRP A 90 10.06 0.07 9.10
C TRP A 90 10.74 1.42 8.98
N VAL A 91 11.75 1.63 9.81
CA VAL A 91 12.65 2.76 9.74
C VAL A 91 14.00 2.21 9.29
N GLY A 92 14.54 2.77 8.21
CA GLY A 92 15.85 2.40 7.70
C GLY A 92 16.98 3.20 8.34
N SER A 93 18.12 2.55 8.52
CA SER A 93 19.40 3.21 8.79
C SER A 93 20.09 3.58 7.48
N ASP A 94 21.07 4.48 7.55
CA ASP A 94 22.04 4.64 6.45
C ASP A 94 22.93 3.39 6.28
N LYS A 95 23.87 3.48 5.33
CA LYS A 95 24.85 2.42 5.03
C LYS A 95 25.76 2.04 6.21
N ASP A 96 25.91 2.92 7.20
CA ASP A 96 26.76 2.74 8.38
C ASP A 96 25.93 2.33 9.62
N GLY A 97 24.62 2.10 9.45
CA GLY A 97 23.73 1.69 10.54
C GLY A 97 23.21 2.86 11.40
N VAL A 98 23.41 4.11 10.96
CA VAL A 98 22.93 5.29 11.68
C VAL A 98 21.48 5.58 11.31
N PHE A 99 20.62 5.61 12.33
CA PHE A 99 19.24 6.03 12.19
C PHE A 99 19.13 7.56 12.25
N SER A 100 18.24 8.14 11.45
CA SER A 100 17.95 9.57 11.55
C SER A 100 17.31 9.91 12.90
N ASP A 101 17.87 10.91 13.58
CA ASP A 101 17.30 11.51 14.79
C ASP A 101 16.02 12.32 14.51
N LYS A 102 15.76 12.69 13.25
CA LYS A 102 14.55 13.40 12.81
C LYS A 102 13.25 12.67 13.16
N LEU A 103 13.31 11.35 13.36
CA LEU A 103 12.16 10.52 13.73
C LEU A 103 12.12 10.16 15.23
N ALA A 104 13.09 10.62 16.03
CA ALA A 104 13.15 10.32 17.45
C ALA A 104 11.95 10.92 18.19
N GLY A 105 11.29 10.11 19.02
CA GLY A 105 10.10 10.52 19.78
C GLY A 105 8.81 10.63 18.97
N LEU A 106 8.83 10.27 17.68
CA LEU A 106 7.63 10.15 16.86
C LEU A 106 7.06 8.72 16.93
N GLU A 107 5.74 8.61 16.80
CA GLU A 107 5.03 7.34 16.70
C GLU A 107 4.54 7.13 15.26
N PHE A 108 4.80 5.94 14.73
CA PHE A 108 4.27 5.50 13.45
C PHE A 108 3.25 4.39 13.70
N THR A 109 2.01 4.64 13.27
CA THR A 109 0.93 3.66 13.35
C THR A 109 0.46 3.30 11.95
N SER A 110 0.15 2.04 11.75
CA SER A 110 -0.56 1.57 10.57
C SER A 110 -1.83 0.85 11.02
N GLU A 111 -2.92 1.04 10.28
CA GLU A 111 -4.23 0.47 10.61
C GLU A 111 -4.82 -0.21 9.37
N LEU A 112 -5.37 -1.41 9.57
CA LEU A 112 -6.17 -2.09 8.57
C LEU A 112 -7.65 -1.90 8.89
N ILE A 113 -8.40 -1.33 7.95
CA ILE A 113 -9.85 -1.16 8.08
C ILE A 113 -10.54 -2.15 7.15
N THR A 114 -11.30 -3.09 7.72
CA THR A 114 -12.13 -4.05 6.98
C THR A 114 -13.62 -3.96 7.33
N ASP A 115 -13.99 -3.26 8.41
CA ASP A 115 -15.38 -2.99 8.77
C ASP A 115 -15.97 -1.96 7.80
N ARG A 116 -17.04 -2.34 7.10
CA ARG A 116 -17.81 -1.47 6.20
C ARG A 116 -18.16 -0.11 6.80
N ASN A 117 -18.47 -0.04 8.10
CA ASN A 117 -18.93 1.19 8.73
C ASN A 117 -17.77 2.18 8.98
N ALA A 118 -16.53 1.69 8.94
CA ALA A 118 -15.33 2.48 9.12
C ALA A 118 -14.64 2.84 7.78
N LEU A 119 -15.07 2.24 6.66
CA LEU A 119 -14.58 2.60 5.33
C LEU A 119 -15.03 4.01 4.94
N GLN A 120 -14.09 4.86 4.53
CA GLN A 120 -14.32 6.30 4.40
C GLN A 120 -14.33 6.82 2.96
N PHE A 121 -14.05 5.95 1.99
CA PHE A 121 -13.97 6.33 0.58
C PHE A 121 -15.23 5.95 -0.19
N SER A 122 -15.43 6.60 -1.34
CA SER A 122 -16.45 6.20 -2.30
C SER A 122 -15.88 5.11 -3.20
N TYR A 123 -16.37 3.88 -3.02
CA TYR A 123 -15.98 2.73 -3.81
C TYR A 123 -16.88 2.60 -5.06
N PRO A 124 -16.43 1.91 -6.13
CA PRO A 124 -17.26 1.64 -7.29
C PRO A 124 -18.60 0.98 -6.91
N GLN A 125 -19.65 1.25 -7.69
CA GLN A 125 -20.98 0.71 -7.42
C GLN A 125 -20.97 -0.82 -7.35
N GLY A 126 -21.64 -1.38 -6.34
CA GLY A 126 -21.72 -2.83 -6.13
C GLY A 126 -20.51 -3.42 -5.43
N THR A 127 -19.57 -2.59 -4.94
CA THR A 127 -18.49 -3.06 -4.07
C THR A 127 -19.05 -3.56 -2.75
N THR A 128 -18.49 -4.66 -2.25
CA THR A 128 -18.77 -5.20 -0.92
C THR A 128 -17.50 -5.20 -0.07
N ASP A 129 -17.67 -5.21 1.25
CA ASP A 129 -16.59 -5.51 2.18
C ASP A 129 -16.13 -6.97 2.06
N ILE A 130 -15.11 -7.35 2.84
CA ILE A 130 -14.57 -8.72 2.85
C ILE A 130 -15.58 -9.76 3.37
N CYS A 131 -16.66 -9.33 4.04
CA CYS A 131 -17.74 -10.17 4.54
C CYS A 131 -18.92 -10.28 3.55
N GLY A 132 -18.86 -9.58 2.41
CA GLY A 132 -19.90 -9.58 1.39
C GLY A 132 -21.03 -8.56 1.62
N ASN A 133 -20.87 -7.63 2.56
CA ASN A 133 -21.83 -6.56 2.77
C ASN A 133 -21.58 -5.40 1.80
N VAL A 134 -22.64 -4.86 1.19
CA VAL A 134 -22.54 -3.66 0.33
C VAL A 134 -22.00 -2.48 1.12
N ILE A 135 -20.97 -1.80 0.59
CA ILE A 135 -20.36 -0.58 1.14
C ILE A 135 -21.06 0.65 0.58
#